data_AF-A0A8X7ZKM4-F1
#
_entry.id   AF-A0A8X7ZKM4-F1
#
_cell.length_a   1.000
_cell.length_b   1.000
_cell.length_c   1.000
_cell.angle_alpha   90.00
_cell.angle_beta   90.00
_cell.angle_gamma   90.00
#
_symmetry.space_group_name_H-M   'P 1'
#
loop_
_entity.id
_entity.type
_entity.pdbx_description
1 polymer ?
#
loop_
_entity_poly.entity_id
_entity_poly.type
_entity_poly.pdbx_seq_one_letter_code
_entity_poly.pdbx_strand_id
1 'polypeptide(L)'
;MTAELLDKGNSSGGAGFVASWLIMKLLEQGYSVNTTVRPHPDFGNGEPEEVVIQRATDGTLGILKACLNSKTVKRVVLTSSASAVAFNGSGVEMMDEAYWSDVDYIRASNLLLGPYFVSKTLMEKRALEFAQEHGLDLVTLTPAYIHGPFICPNMPFSVHISLAMVLGDREQYGLLINAPMVHIDDVARAHIFLLEYPEAKGRYICSKDTITIEEMSEFLSAKYPEYSIPTLEYLKDVEGLKIPSLSSKKLLDSGFKFRYGLEDMFDGAIQCCKEKGLL
;
A
#
# COMPACT_ATOMS: atom_id res chain seq x y z
N MET A 1 -11.85 22.46 -6.12
CA MET A 1 -10.66 22.37 -5.25
C MET A 1 -9.49 21.87 -6.09
N THR A 2 -8.24 22.21 -5.76
CA THR A 2 -7.06 21.72 -6.50
C THR A 2 -6.33 20.72 -5.63
N ALA A 3 -6.03 19.53 -6.18
CA ALA A 3 -5.19 18.53 -5.54
C ALA A 3 -3.89 18.39 -6.35
N GLU A 4 -2.76 18.38 -5.66
CA GLU A 4 -1.46 18.15 -6.26
C GLU A 4 -0.98 16.75 -5.88
N LEU A 5 -0.91 15.86 -6.86
CA LEU A 5 -0.35 14.53 -6.68
C LEU A 5 1.12 14.56 -7.10
N LEU A 6 1.97 14.75 -6.10
CA LEU A 6 3.41 14.88 -6.28
C LEU A 6 4.07 13.54 -5.97
N ASP A 7 4.84 13.00 -6.91
CA ASP A 7 5.64 11.79 -6.70
C ASP A 7 7.10 11.99 -7.16
N LYS A 8 8.00 11.97 -6.19
CA LYS A 8 9.46 11.96 -6.34
C LYS A 8 10.12 10.72 -5.70
N GLY A 9 9.36 9.77 -5.14
CA GLY A 9 9.84 8.55 -4.45
C GLY A 9 9.83 7.24 -5.26
N ASN A 10 9.92 6.07 -4.63
CA ASN A 10 9.97 4.73 -5.27
C ASN A 10 8.63 4.25 -5.87
N SER A 11 7.77 5.13 -6.36
CA SER A 11 6.57 4.73 -7.11
C SER A 11 6.63 5.38 -8.49
N SER A 12 6.24 4.64 -9.53
CA SER A 12 5.86 5.25 -10.80
C SER A 12 4.83 6.31 -10.47
N GLY A 13 5.09 7.59 -10.78
CA GLY A 13 4.30 8.75 -10.38
C GLY A 13 2.80 8.69 -10.70
N GLY A 14 2.24 9.69 -11.39
CA GLY A 14 0.82 9.66 -11.80
C GLY A 14 0.39 8.42 -12.61
N ALA A 15 1.33 7.55 -13.00
CA ALA A 15 1.11 6.30 -13.72
C ALA A 15 1.07 5.04 -12.84
N GLY A 16 1.37 5.13 -11.54
CA GLY A 16 1.34 3.97 -10.63
C GLY A 16 -0.08 3.56 -10.23
N PHE A 17 -0.22 2.35 -9.69
CA PHE A 17 -1.52 1.77 -9.34
C PHE A 17 -2.36 2.72 -8.44
N VAL A 18 -1.83 3.08 -7.27
CA VAL A 18 -2.52 3.98 -6.32
C VAL A 18 -2.69 5.38 -6.88
N ALA A 19 -1.65 5.92 -7.48
CA ALA A 19 -1.63 7.29 -8.00
C ALA A 19 -2.65 7.49 -9.13
N SER A 20 -2.66 6.61 -10.14
CA SER A 20 -3.59 6.68 -11.26
C SER A 20 -5.05 6.54 -10.81
N TRP A 21 -5.33 5.62 -9.88
CA TRP A 21 -6.67 5.48 -9.31
C TRP A 21 -7.10 6.71 -8.51
N LEU A 22 -6.21 7.27 -7.69
CA LEU A 22 -6.48 8.49 -6.93
C LEU A 22 -6.71 9.70 -7.85
N ILE A 23 -5.95 9.85 -8.94
CA ILE A 23 -6.19 10.89 -9.96
C ILE A 23 -7.59 10.74 -10.53
N MET A 24 -7.98 9.53 -10.96
CA MET A 24 -9.34 9.28 -11.47
C MET A 24 -10.39 9.69 -10.44
N LYS A 25 -10.24 9.30 -9.16
CA LYS A 25 -11.21 9.63 -8.11
C LYS A 25 -11.29 11.11 -7.78
N LEU A 26 -10.17 11.82 -7.79
CA LEU A 26 -10.15 13.27 -7.64
C LEU A 26 -10.90 13.94 -8.79
N LEU A 27 -10.68 13.51 -10.04
CA LEU A 27 -11.37 14.05 -11.22
C LEU A 27 -12.88 13.77 -11.17
N GLU A 28 -13.29 12.55 -10.79
CA GLU A 28 -14.71 12.19 -10.60
C GLU A 28 -15.41 13.08 -9.55
N GLN A 29 -14.67 13.55 -8.54
CA GLN A 29 -15.18 14.47 -7.52
C GLN A 29 -15.04 15.97 -7.89
N GLY A 30 -14.65 16.28 -9.12
CA GLY A 30 -14.56 17.65 -9.61
C GLY A 30 -13.32 18.42 -9.15
N TYR A 31 -12.27 17.73 -8.70
CA TYR A 31 -10.98 18.37 -8.46
C TYR A 31 -10.26 18.67 -9.77
N SER A 32 -9.51 19.78 -9.79
CA SER A 32 -8.42 19.94 -10.74
C SER A 32 -7.19 19.23 -10.18
N VAL A 33 -6.54 18.40 -11.00
CA VAL A 33 -5.41 17.57 -10.57
C VAL A 33 -4.15 17.95 -11.34
N ASN A 34 -3.11 18.34 -10.60
CA ASN A 34 -1.76 18.43 -11.13
C ASN A 34 -1.00 17.17 -10.72
N THR A 35 -0.41 16.47 -11.69
CA THR A 35 0.35 15.24 -11.42
C THR A 35 1.74 15.29 -12.03
N THR A 36 2.70 14.66 -11.37
CA THR A 36 4.03 14.40 -11.93
C THR A 36 4.14 12.95 -12.37
N VAL A 37 4.70 12.70 -13.55
CA VAL A 37 4.99 11.34 -14.03
C VAL A 37 6.50 11.17 -14.10
N ARG A 38 6.98 9.98 -13.75
CA ARG A 38 8.38 9.59 -13.98
C ARG A 38 8.39 8.22 -14.68
N PRO A 39 9.45 7.95 -15.48
CA PRO A 39 9.71 6.60 -15.95
C PRO A 39 9.72 5.64 -14.75
N HIS A 40 9.15 4.45 -14.94
CA HIS A 40 9.18 3.41 -13.91
C HIS A 40 10.66 3.10 -13.61
N PRO A 41 11.14 3.23 -12.37
CA PRO A 41 12.42 2.60 -12.03
C PRO A 41 12.21 1.10 -12.24
N ASP A 42 13.09 0.44 -12.98
CA ASP A 42 13.12 -1.02 -13.05
C ASP A 42 13.35 -1.53 -11.63
N PHE A 43 12.30 -2.02 -10.99
CA PHE A 43 12.44 -2.83 -9.77
C PHE A 43 12.93 -4.21 -10.19
N GLY A 44 14.16 -4.26 -10.68
CA GLY A 44 14.80 -5.44 -11.21
C GLY A 44 16.31 -5.23 -11.22
N ASN A 45 17.00 -6.12 -10.50
CA ASN A 45 18.45 -6.32 -10.47
C ASN A 45 19.24 -5.54 -9.40
N GLY A 46 19.14 -5.99 -8.15
CA GLY A 46 20.26 -5.85 -7.19
C GLY A 46 20.69 -4.42 -6.86
N GLU A 47 19.79 -3.45 -6.94
CA GLU A 47 20.09 -2.10 -6.46
C GLU A 47 20.47 -2.17 -4.96
N PRO A 48 21.58 -1.53 -4.54
CA PRO A 48 21.96 -1.47 -3.14
C PRO A 48 20.85 -0.87 -2.27
N GLU A 49 20.66 -1.40 -1.06
CA GLU A 49 19.64 -0.94 -0.11
C GLU A 49 19.72 0.59 0.10
N GLU A 50 20.93 1.13 0.20
CA GLU A 50 21.19 2.55 0.40
C GLU A 50 20.59 3.41 -0.72
N VAL A 51 20.67 2.94 -1.97
CA VAL A 51 20.11 3.64 -3.14
C VAL A 51 18.58 3.64 -3.06
N VAL A 52 17.98 2.52 -2.67
CA VAL A 52 16.51 2.37 -2.52
C VAL A 52 15.99 3.28 -1.40
N ILE A 53 16.71 3.36 -0.28
CA ILE A 53 16.38 4.24 0.86
C ILE A 53 16.53 5.71 0.45
N GLN A 54 17.68 6.07 -0.13
CA GLN A 54 18.00 7.44 -0.49
C GLN A 54 17.00 7.99 -1.50
N ARG A 55 16.71 7.23 -2.57
CA ARG A 55 15.74 7.63 -3.62
C ARG A 55 14.35 7.87 -3.04
N ALA A 56 13.86 7.00 -2.15
CA ALA A 56 12.56 7.17 -1.50
C ALA A 56 12.54 8.40 -0.57
N THR A 57 13.60 8.59 0.23
CA THR A 57 13.67 9.62 1.26
C THR A 57 13.89 11.01 0.65
N ASP A 58 14.89 11.16 -0.22
CA ASP A 58 15.20 12.43 -0.89
C ASP A 58 14.06 12.88 -1.80
N GLY A 59 13.42 11.91 -2.47
CA GLY A 59 12.21 12.15 -3.23
C GLY A 59 11.09 12.77 -2.39
N THR A 60 10.75 12.09 -1.30
CA THR A 60 9.69 12.54 -0.38
C THR A 60 10.02 13.91 0.22
N LEU A 61 11.22 14.09 0.76
CA LEU A 61 11.65 15.38 1.32
C LEU A 61 11.69 16.50 0.28
N GLY A 62 12.05 16.19 -0.97
CA GLY A 62 12.03 17.16 -2.06
C GLY A 62 10.61 17.66 -2.39
N ILE A 63 9.59 16.82 -2.20
CA ILE A 63 8.18 17.23 -2.31
C ILE A 63 7.77 18.05 -1.09
N LEU A 64 8.06 17.58 0.13
CA LEU A 64 7.67 18.29 1.34
C LEU A 64 8.29 19.70 1.40
N LYS A 65 9.54 19.86 0.94
CA LYS A 65 10.17 21.18 0.77
C LYS A 65 9.44 22.06 -0.24
N ALA A 66 8.96 21.50 -1.35
CA ALA A 66 8.18 22.24 -2.34
C ALA A 66 6.82 22.67 -1.77
N CYS A 67 6.15 21.77 -1.03
CA CYS A 67 4.89 22.06 -0.33
C CYS A 67 5.07 23.17 0.72
N LEU A 68 6.15 23.11 1.50
CA LEU A 68 6.47 24.13 2.50
C LEU A 68 6.67 25.52 1.87
N ASN A 69 7.27 25.57 0.68
CA ASN A 69 7.47 26.82 -0.06
C ASN A 69 6.22 27.26 -0.85
N SER A 70 5.20 26.40 -0.94
CA SER A 70 3.95 26.73 -1.61
C SER A 70 3.10 27.64 -0.73
N LYS A 71 2.48 28.65 -1.33
CA LYS A 71 1.52 29.53 -0.66
C LYS A 71 0.09 28.98 -0.66
N THR A 72 -0.15 27.87 -1.34
CA THR A 72 -1.49 27.33 -1.59
C THR A 72 -1.72 25.94 -1.00
N VAL A 73 -0.66 25.17 -0.74
CA VAL A 73 -0.77 23.85 -0.11
C VAL A 73 -1.15 24.01 1.36
N LYS A 74 -2.25 23.39 1.76
CA LYS A 74 -2.78 23.44 3.14
C LYS A 74 -2.45 22.20 3.96
N ARG A 75 -2.43 21.04 3.30
CA ARG A 75 -2.14 19.73 3.89
C ARG A 75 -1.48 18.83 2.85
N VAL A 76 -0.58 17.98 3.30
CA VAL A 76 -0.01 16.89 2.52
C VAL A 76 -0.51 15.56 3.10
N VAL A 77 -1.05 14.69 2.25
CA VAL A 77 -1.35 13.30 2.60
C VAL A 77 -0.32 12.40 1.90
N LEU A 78 0.57 11.79 2.69
CA LEU A 78 1.64 10.91 2.20
C LEU A 78 1.21 9.45 2.30
N THR A 79 1.31 8.71 1.20
CA THR A 79 1.12 7.26 1.21
C THR A 79 2.36 6.57 1.81
N SER A 80 2.22 6.03 3.01
CA SER A 80 3.17 5.11 3.62
C SER A 80 2.89 3.66 3.16
N SER A 81 3.20 2.67 3.99
CA SER A 81 3.03 1.24 3.72
C SER A 81 2.90 0.49 5.04
N ALA A 82 2.07 -0.55 5.08
CA ALA A 82 2.01 -1.52 6.17
C ALA A 82 3.40 -2.02 6.61
N SER A 83 4.37 -2.08 5.69
CA SER A 83 5.75 -2.44 5.99
C SER A 83 6.49 -1.48 6.92
N ALA A 84 5.99 -0.27 7.15
CA ALA A 84 6.52 0.68 8.13
C ALA A 84 5.99 0.43 9.55
N VAL A 85 5.04 -0.50 9.72
CA VAL A 85 4.39 -0.84 10.99
C VAL A 85 4.69 -2.28 11.41
N ALA A 86 4.55 -3.23 10.48
CA ALA A 86 4.35 -4.65 10.78
C ALA A 86 5.59 -5.48 11.18
N PHE A 87 6.82 -4.95 11.02
CA PHE A 87 8.04 -5.77 11.09
C PHE A 87 8.96 -5.35 12.23
N ASN A 88 8.65 -5.79 13.45
CA ASN A 88 9.42 -5.44 14.66
C ASN A 88 9.70 -6.60 15.62
N GLY A 89 9.42 -7.84 15.21
CA GLY A 89 9.68 -9.03 16.03
C GLY A 89 8.85 -9.15 17.32
N SER A 90 7.85 -8.28 17.54
CA SER A 90 7.07 -8.28 18.77
C SER A 90 6.09 -9.46 18.92
N GLY A 91 5.77 -10.16 17.83
CA GLY A 91 4.84 -11.30 17.83
C GLY A 91 3.38 -10.94 18.11
N VAL A 92 3.04 -9.64 18.09
CA VAL A 92 1.68 -9.16 18.33
C VAL A 92 0.78 -9.48 17.13
N GLU A 93 -0.44 -9.98 17.37
CA GLU A 93 -1.37 -10.38 16.31
C GLU A 93 -2.03 -9.21 15.57
N MET A 94 -2.21 -8.06 16.24
CA MET A 94 -2.82 -6.86 15.69
C MET A 94 -2.04 -5.61 16.07
N MET A 95 -1.70 -4.78 15.08
CA MET A 95 -0.96 -3.53 15.28
C MET A 95 -1.79 -2.32 14.86
N ASP A 96 -1.55 -1.20 15.54
CA ASP A 96 -2.13 0.11 15.24
C ASP A 96 -1.04 1.15 14.88
N GLU A 97 -1.40 2.43 14.79
CA GLU A 97 -0.50 3.49 14.38
C GLU A 97 0.65 3.79 15.36
N ALA A 98 0.62 3.25 16.59
CA ALA A 98 1.69 3.41 17.57
C ALA A 98 2.91 2.53 17.24
N TYR A 99 2.71 1.47 16.45
CA TYR A 99 3.77 0.54 16.09
C TYR A 99 4.61 1.05 14.92
N TRP A 100 5.90 0.71 14.98
CA TRP A 100 6.85 0.93 13.91
C TRP A 100 7.58 -0.37 13.63
N SER A 101 7.95 -0.56 12.36
CA SER A 101 8.93 -1.57 12.01
C SER A 101 10.31 -1.22 12.56
N ASP A 102 11.03 -2.25 12.96
CA ASP A 102 12.42 -2.21 13.41
C ASP A 102 13.33 -2.56 12.22
N VAL A 103 14.22 -1.63 11.89
CA VAL A 103 15.10 -1.74 10.72
C VAL A 103 16.15 -2.83 10.93
N ASP A 104 16.66 -3.00 12.15
CA ASP A 104 17.68 -3.99 12.45
C ASP A 104 17.05 -5.39 12.44
N TYR A 105 15.82 -5.51 12.94
CA TYR A 105 15.03 -6.74 12.81
C TYR A 105 14.79 -7.12 11.34
N ILE A 106 14.36 -6.18 10.49
CA ILE A 106 14.13 -6.44 9.07
C ILE A 106 15.42 -6.94 8.40
N ARG A 107 16.55 -6.27 8.64
CA ARG A 107 17.85 -6.63 8.06
C ARG A 107 18.32 -8.00 8.54
N ALA A 108 18.15 -8.30 9.82
CA ALA A 108 18.51 -9.60 10.40
C ALA A 108 17.63 -10.75 9.88
N SER A 109 16.40 -10.47 9.46
CA SER A 109 15.43 -11.48 9.00
C SER A 109 15.64 -11.91 7.54
N ASN A 110 16.54 -11.26 6.79
CA ASN A 110 16.87 -11.57 5.38
C ASN A 110 15.63 -11.75 4.48
N LEU A 111 14.61 -10.91 4.67
CA LEU A 111 13.35 -10.98 3.93
C LEU A 111 13.56 -10.52 2.48
N LEU A 112 12.90 -11.20 1.53
CA LEU A 112 12.99 -10.88 0.09
C LEU A 112 12.70 -9.39 -0.21
N LEU A 113 11.72 -8.81 0.49
CA LEU A 113 11.33 -7.39 0.36
C LEU A 113 11.94 -6.50 1.45
N GLY A 114 12.99 -6.97 2.16
CA GLY A 114 13.64 -6.27 3.26
C GLY A 114 14.07 -4.84 2.93
N PRO A 115 14.83 -4.60 1.84
CA PRO A 115 15.24 -3.25 1.44
C PRO A 115 14.04 -2.31 1.19
N TYR A 116 12.95 -2.83 0.64
CA TYR A 116 11.71 -2.07 0.46
C TYR A 116 11.07 -1.72 1.81
N PHE A 117 11.01 -2.66 2.76
CA PHE A 117 10.47 -2.42 4.10
C PHE A 117 11.28 -1.38 4.87
N VAL A 118 12.61 -1.46 4.82
CA VAL A 118 13.51 -0.46 5.42
C VAL A 118 13.29 0.91 4.79
N SER A 119 13.29 0.98 3.45
CA SER A 119 13.05 2.21 2.69
C SER A 119 11.75 2.91 3.09
N LYS A 120 10.64 2.16 3.16
CA LYS A 120 9.34 2.72 3.57
C LYS A 120 9.33 3.18 5.03
N THR A 121 9.96 2.44 5.93
CA THR A 121 10.04 2.78 7.35
C THR A 121 10.83 4.08 7.56
N LEU A 122 12.03 4.18 6.97
CA LEU A 122 12.90 5.35 7.12
C LEU A 122 12.32 6.59 6.42
N MET A 123 11.72 6.42 5.24
CA MET A 123 11.05 7.49 4.52
C MET A 123 9.91 8.10 5.36
N GLU A 124 9.08 7.27 6.02
CA GLU A 124 7.94 7.78 6.79
C GLU A 124 8.42 8.51 8.06
N LYS A 125 9.38 7.92 8.79
CA LYS A 125 9.99 8.56 9.97
C LYS A 125 10.56 9.94 9.60
N ARG A 126 11.35 9.99 8.53
CA ARG A 126 12.00 11.24 8.10
C ARG A 126 11.01 12.29 7.59
N ALA A 127 9.94 11.88 6.93
CA ALA A 127 8.87 12.77 6.50
C ALA A 127 8.13 13.40 7.68
N LEU A 128 7.79 12.59 8.71
CA LEU A 128 7.14 13.07 9.93
C LEU A 128 8.03 14.03 10.72
N GLU A 129 9.33 13.69 10.87
CA GLU A 129 10.33 14.57 11.49
C GLU A 129 10.41 15.92 10.75
N PHE A 130 10.57 15.89 9.43
CA PHE A 130 10.63 17.11 8.61
C PHE A 130 9.37 17.96 8.78
N ALA A 131 8.19 17.35 8.77
CA ALA A 131 6.94 18.07 8.93
C ALA A 131 6.82 18.72 10.32
N GLN A 132 7.24 18.02 11.37
CA GLN A 132 7.28 18.54 12.73
C GLN A 132 8.27 19.71 12.87
N GLU A 133 9.49 19.57 12.32
CA GLU A 133 10.54 20.60 12.34
C GLU A 133 10.09 21.90 11.66
N HIS A 134 9.30 21.79 10.60
CA HIS A 134 8.93 22.93 9.75
C HIS A 134 7.46 23.38 9.89
N GLY A 135 6.67 22.74 10.76
CA GLY A 135 5.26 23.06 10.96
C GLY A 135 4.38 22.78 9.73
N LEU A 136 4.75 21.80 8.91
CA LEU A 136 3.96 21.36 7.75
C LEU A 136 2.81 20.45 8.23
N ASP A 137 1.57 20.72 7.81
CA ASP A 137 0.44 19.81 8.05
C ASP A 137 0.60 18.56 7.17
N LEU A 138 1.16 17.51 7.77
CA LEU A 138 1.39 16.21 7.16
C LEU A 138 0.55 15.14 7.85
N VAL A 139 -0.17 14.38 7.04
CA VAL A 139 -0.88 13.16 7.42
C VAL A 139 -0.29 11.99 6.63
N THR A 140 -0.07 10.85 7.26
CA THR A 140 0.35 9.64 6.55
C THR A 140 -0.80 8.64 6.51
N LEU A 141 -1.03 8.05 5.34
CA LEU A 141 -1.94 6.92 5.16
C LEU A 141 -1.12 5.65 4.93
N THR A 142 -1.36 4.64 5.75
CA THR A 142 -0.65 3.36 5.75
C THR A 142 -1.58 2.28 5.23
N PRO A 143 -1.64 2.06 3.90
CA PRO A 143 -2.43 0.98 3.34
C PRO A 143 -1.80 -0.39 3.62
N ALA A 144 -2.65 -1.40 3.77
CA ALA A 144 -2.28 -2.81 3.74
C ALA A 144 -2.05 -3.31 2.30
N TYR A 145 -2.17 -4.62 2.02
CA TYR A 145 -2.12 -5.11 0.64
C TYR A 145 -3.27 -4.51 -0.17
N ILE A 146 -2.91 -3.63 -1.11
CA ILE A 146 -3.88 -2.96 -1.95
C ILE A 146 -4.29 -3.91 -3.06
N HIS A 147 -5.58 -4.24 -3.12
CA HIS A 147 -6.15 -5.15 -4.09
C HIS A 147 -7.39 -4.54 -4.77
N GLY A 148 -7.75 -5.04 -5.96
CA GLY A 148 -8.84 -4.51 -6.77
C GLY A 148 -8.45 -4.18 -8.23
N PRO A 149 -9.38 -3.59 -8.99
CA PRO A 149 -9.18 -3.25 -10.40
C PRO A 149 -8.15 -2.12 -10.58
N PHE A 150 -7.54 -2.01 -11.75
CA PHE A 150 -6.47 -1.04 -12.02
C PHE A 150 -6.53 -0.45 -13.43
N ILE A 151 -6.09 0.81 -13.56
CA ILE A 151 -6.07 1.53 -14.84
C ILE A 151 -4.70 1.47 -15.50
N CYS A 152 -3.63 1.33 -14.69
CA CYS A 152 -2.26 1.23 -15.19
C CYS A 152 -2.10 0.06 -16.20
N PRO A 153 -1.12 0.14 -17.12
CA PRO A 153 -0.99 -0.82 -18.21
C PRO A 153 -0.55 -2.21 -17.73
N ASN A 154 0.28 -2.27 -16.70
CA ASN A 154 0.83 -3.50 -16.16
C ASN A 154 0.11 -3.90 -14.87
N MET A 155 0.09 -5.20 -14.57
CA MET A 155 -0.43 -5.72 -13.31
C MET A 155 0.32 -5.08 -12.13
N PRO A 156 -0.37 -4.46 -11.16
CA PRO A 156 0.27 -3.96 -9.96
C PRO A 156 0.92 -5.09 -9.16
N PHE A 157 2.10 -4.85 -8.60
CA PHE A 157 2.83 -5.85 -7.81
C PHE A 157 2.01 -6.43 -6.65
N SER A 158 1.23 -5.60 -5.93
CA SER A 158 0.36 -6.07 -4.86
C SER A 158 -0.79 -6.95 -5.36
N VAL A 159 -1.31 -6.66 -6.56
CA VAL A 159 -2.35 -7.47 -7.20
C VAL A 159 -1.78 -8.81 -7.67
N HIS A 160 -0.57 -8.82 -8.24
CA HIS A 160 0.14 -10.05 -8.61
C HIS A 160 0.32 -10.97 -7.40
N ILE A 161 0.85 -10.45 -6.29
CA ILE A 161 1.00 -11.22 -5.05
C ILE A 161 -0.36 -11.76 -4.58
N SER A 162 -1.39 -10.91 -4.54
CA SER A 162 -2.72 -11.32 -4.08
C SER A 162 -3.39 -12.38 -4.99
N LEU A 163 -3.03 -12.41 -6.28
CA LEU A 163 -3.51 -13.39 -7.26
C LEU A 163 -2.55 -14.56 -7.47
N ALA A 164 -1.53 -14.74 -6.62
CA ALA A 164 -0.52 -15.77 -6.81
C ALA A 164 -1.12 -17.18 -6.97
N MET A 165 -2.20 -17.51 -6.25
CA MET A 165 -2.88 -18.81 -6.42
C MET A 165 -3.57 -18.97 -7.76
N VAL A 166 -4.21 -17.91 -8.25
CA VAL A 166 -4.87 -17.88 -9.57
C VAL A 166 -3.82 -17.97 -10.69
N LEU A 167 -2.69 -17.30 -10.51
CA LEU A 167 -1.57 -17.27 -11.45
C LEU A 167 -0.68 -18.53 -11.40
N GLY A 168 -0.83 -19.36 -10.36
CA GLY A 168 0.06 -20.50 -10.12
C GLY A 168 1.48 -20.11 -9.67
N ASP A 169 1.69 -18.88 -9.22
CA ASP A 169 2.99 -18.35 -8.78
C ASP A 169 3.27 -18.72 -7.32
N ARG A 170 3.85 -19.90 -7.13
CA ARG A 170 4.13 -20.48 -5.80
C ARG A 170 5.20 -19.72 -5.02
N GLU A 171 6.07 -18.95 -5.69
CA GLU A 171 7.14 -18.20 -5.02
C GLU A 171 6.59 -17.09 -4.12
N GLN A 172 5.37 -16.63 -4.38
CA GLN A 172 4.72 -15.56 -3.61
C GLN A 172 3.91 -16.07 -2.41
N TYR A 173 3.68 -17.38 -2.26
CA TYR A 173 2.79 -17.92 -1.23
C TYR A 173 3.25 -17.58 0.19
N GLY A 174 4.57 -17.53 0.41
CA GLY A 174 5.13 -17.12 1.70
C GLY A 174 4.77 -15.69 2.13
N LEU A 175 4.28 -14.84 1.23
CA LEU A 175 3.79 -13.49 1.54
C LEU A 175 2.28 -13.46 1.87
N LEU A 176 1.58 -14.57 1.67
CA LEU A 176 0.13 -14.69 1.83
C LEU A 176 -0.30 -15.46 3.08
N ILE A 177 0.64 -15.93 3.93
CA ILE A 177 0.35 -16.70 5.15
C ILE A 177 -0.73 -16.01 6.00
N ASN A 178 -0.61 -14.70 6.16
CA ASN A 178 -1.64 -13.85 6.75
C ASN A 178 -1.59 -12.48 6.07
N ALA A 179 -2.61 -12.15 5.28
CA ALA A 179 -2.59 -10.97 4.42
C ALA A 179 -3.64 -9.95 4.87
N PRO A 180 -3.24 -8.83 5.51
CA PRO A 180 -4.14 -7.69 5.68
C PRO A 180 -4.35 -7.01 4.33
N MET A 181 -5.61 -6.78 3.93
CA MET A 181 -6.01 -6.32 2.61
C MET A 181 -6.89 -5.07 2.68
N VAL A 182 -6.83 -4.28 1.61
CA VAL A 182 -7.69 -3.11 1.41
C VAL A 182 -7.98 -2.90 -0.06
N HIS A 183 -9.22 -2.51 -0.37
CA HIS A 183 -9.62 -2.23 -1.73
C HIS A 183 -9.01 -0.91 -2.22
N ILE A 184 -8.49 -0.88 -3.45
CA ILE A 184 -7.90 0.31 -4.09
C ILE A 184 -8.81 1.56 -4.01
N ASP A 185 -10.10 1.36 -4.18
CA ASP A 185 -11.08 2.45 -4.08
C ASP A 185 -11.20 3.02 -2.68
N ASP A 186 -11.19 2.15 -1.66
CA ASP A 186 -11.20 2.59 -0.27
C ASP A 186 -9.90 3.30 0.10
N VAL A 187 -8.76 2.90 -0.47
CA VAL A 187 -7.50 3.64 -0.34
C VAL A 187 -7.62 5.05 -0.94
N ALA A 188 -8.13 5.19 -2.15
CA ALA A 188 -8.29 6.51 -2.78
C ALA A 188 -9.29 7.39 -2.01
N ARG A 189 -10.42 6.81 -1.58
CA ARG A 189 -11.40 7.49 -0.73
C ARG A 189 -10.80 7.92 0.61
N ALA A 190 -9.94 7.11 1.22
CA ALA A 190 -9.28 7.46 2.48
C ALA A 190 -8.30 8.62 2.30
N HIS A 191 -7.56 8.68 1.19
CA HIS A 191 -6.71 9.84 0.88
C HIS A 191 -7.53 11.13 0.77
N ILE A 192 -8.62 11.11 0.00
CA ILE A 192 -9.49 12.28 -0.16
C ILE A 192 -10.12 12.66 1.18
N PHE A 193 -10.62 11.68 1.93
CA PHE A 193 -11.21 11.90 3.25
C PHE A 193 -10.23 12.60 4.20
N LEU A 194 -8.97 12.15 4.27
CA LEU A 194 -7.96 12.77 5.15
C LEU A 194 -7.48 14.14 4.67
N LEU A 195 -7.55 14.40 3.36
CA LEU A 195 -7.31 15.74 2.80
C LEU A 195 -8.38 16.73 3.26
N GLU A 196 -9.63 16.29 3.37
CA GLU A 196 -10.78 17.14 3.72
C GLU A 196 -11.08 17.18 5.22
N TYR A 197 -10.77 16.12 5.97
CA TYR A 197 -11.10 15.99 7.39
C TYR A 197 -10.25 16.94 8.25
N PRO A 198 -10.81 18.03 8.82
CA PRO A 198 -10.00 19.10 9.41
C PRO A 198 -9.08 18.64 10.55
N GLU A 199 -9.53 17.67 11.34
CA GLU A 199 -8.81 17.15 12.51
C GLU A 199 -7.82 16.01 12.18
N ALA A 200 -7.63 15.67 10.90
CA ALA A 200 -6.67 14.64 10.51
C ALA A 200 -5.26 15.01 10.99
N LYS A 201 -4.64 14.13 11.79
CA LYS A 201 -3.29 14.34 12.31
C LYS A 201 -2.50 13.04 12.46
N GLY A 202 -1.24 13.09 12.04
CA GLY A 202 -0.29 12.00 12.17
C GLY A 202 -0.62 10.85 11.23
N ARG A 203 -0.47 9.61 11.72
CA ARG A 203 -0.57 8.39 10.92
C ARG A 203 -1.99 7.83 10.95
N TYR A 204 -2.42 7.18 9.88
CA TYR A 204 -3.69 6.44 9.77
C TYR A 204 -3.47 5.13 9.04
N ILE A 205 -3.91 4.02 9.60
CA ILE A 205 -3.93 2.73 8.93
C ILE A 205 -5.19 2.61 8.06
N CYS A 206 -5.02 2.03 6.87
CA CYS A 206 -6.09 1.72 5.93
C CYS A 206 -6.01 0.24 5.53
N SER A 207 -6.67 -0.57 6.35
CA SER A 207 -6.77 -2.03 6.26
C SER A 207 -8.18 -2.46 6.65
N LYS A 208 -8.83 -3.29 5.84
CA LYS A 208 -10.21 -3.70 6.11
C LYS A 208 -10.29 -5.12 6.63
N ASP A 209 -9.84 -6.07 5.81
CA ASP A 209 -9.97 -7.49 6.05
C ASP A 209 -8.57 -8.09 6.20
N THR A 210 -8.43 -9.13 7.00
CA THR A 210 -7.24 -9.98 7.01
C THR A 210 -7.68 -11.38 6.61
N ILE A 211 -6.98 -12.00 5.68
CA ILE A 211 -7.30 -13.34 5.18
C ILE A 211 -6.05 -14.22 5.28
N THR A 212 -6.17 -15.44 5.78
CA THR A 212 -5.07 -16.41 5.76
C THR A 212 -4.91 -17.05 4.39
N ILE A 213 -3.78 -17.72 4.17
CA ILE A 213 -3.56 -18.45 2.92
C ILE A 213 -4.59 -19.57 2.72
N GLU A 214 -5.00 -20.25 3.79
CA GLU A 214 -6.03 -21.29 3.77
C GLU A 214 -7.40 -20.71 3.44
N GLU A 215 -7.81 -19.65 4.14
CA GLU A 215 -9.09 -18.96 3.89
C GLU A 215 -9.14 -18.39 2.46
N MET A 216 -8.02 -17.88 1.95
CA MET A 216 -7.91 -17.41 0.57
C MET A 216 -8.09 -18.56 -0.42
N SER A 217 -7.48 -19.72 -0.18
CA SER A 217 -7.67 -20.90 -1.03
C SER A 217 -9.11 -21.38 -1.05
N GLU A 218 -9.78 -21.46 0.12
CA GLU A 218 -11.19 -21.83 0.20
C GLU A 218 -12.08 -20.84 -0.55
N PHE A 219 -11.88 -19.54 -0.32
CA PHE A 219 -12.60 -18.47 -1.00
C PHE A 219 -12.44 -18.53 -2.52
N LEU A 220 -11.20 -18.64 -3.00
CA LEU A 220 -10.91 -18.68 -4.44
C LEU A 220 -11.44 -19.97 -5.09
N SER A 221 -11.28 -21.12 -4.43
CA SER A 221 -11.76 -22.41 -4.95
C SER A 221 -13.28 -22.46 -5.07
N ALA A 222 -14.00 -21.86 -4.11
CA ALA A 222 -15.45 -21.82 -4.12
C ALA A 222 -15.99 -20.88 -5.21
N LYS A 223 -15.33 -19.73 -5.41
CA LYS A 223 -15.85 -18.65 -6.27
C LYS A 223 -15.36 -18.72 -7.71
N TYR A 224 -14.16 -19.26 -7.94
CA TYR A 224 -13.53 -19.35 -9.27
C TYR A 224 -13.07 -20.77 -9.58
N PRO A 225 -14.01 -21.72 -9.76
CA PRO A 225 -13.70 -23.13 -9.97
C PRO A 225 -12.96 -23.40 -11.30
N GLU A 226 -12.87 -22.41 -12.20
CA GLU A 226 -12.07 -22.50 -13.42
C GLU A 226 -10.55 -22.50 -13.18
N TYR A 227 -10.09 -22.02 -12.03
CA TYR A 227 -8.67 -21.95 -11.69
C TYR A 227 -8.23 -23.14 -10.84
N SER A 228 -7.01 -23.62 -11.09
CA SER A 228 -6.40 -24.70 -10.32
C SER A 228 -5.81 -24.17 -9.02
N ILE A 229 -6.68 -23.90 -8.03
CA ILE A 229 -6.27 -23.41 -6.71
C ILE A 229 -5.67 -24.55 -5.85
N PRO A 230 -4.57 -24.32 -5.11
CA PRO A 230 -3.95 -25.34 -4.27
C PRO A 230 -4.86 -25.80 -3.13
N THR A 231 -4.86 -27.11 -2.84
CA THR A 231 -5.61 -27.69 -1.72
C THR A 231 -5.03 -27.27 -0.37
N LEU A 232 -5.86 -27.27 0.68
CA LEU A 232 -5.41 -27.00 2.06
C LEU A 232 -4.25 -27.88 2.53
N GLU A 233 -4.20 -29.15 2.10
CA GLU A 233 -3.09 -30.05 2.49
C GLU A 233 -1.74 -29.55 1.96
N TYR A 234 -1.71 -29.05 0.73
CA TYR A 234 -0.51 -28.47 0.14
C TYR A 234 -0.08 -27.19 0.87
N LEU A 235 -1.03 -26.40 1.36
CA LEU A 235 -0.76 -25.11 1.98
C LEU A 235 -0.17 -25.23 3.40
N LYS A 236 -0.37 -26.37 4.09
CA LYS A 236 0.21 -26.62 5.42
C LYS A 236 1.74 -26.59 5.42
N ASP A 237 2.36 -26.94 4.30
CA ASP A 237 3.82 -26.98 4.16
C ASP A 237 4.39 -25.65 3.64
N VAL A 238 3.53 -24.64 3.37
CA VAL A 238 3.99 -23.33 2.94
C VAL A 238 4.50 -22.54 4.14
N GLU A 239 5.81 -22.35 4.19
CA GLU A 239 6.44 -21.45 5.15
C GLU A 239 6.47 -20.02 4.63
N GLY A 240 6.33 -19.06 5.54
CA GLY A 240 6.34 -17.66 5.15
C GLY A 240 6.16 -16.69 6.31
N LEU A 241 5.92 -15.44 5.94
CA LEU A 241 5.84 -14.33 6.86
C LEU A 241 4.40 -14.13 7.33
N LYS A 242 4.15 -14.37 8.61
CA LYS A 242 2.86 -14.03 9.22
C LYS A 242 2.81 -12.53 9.53
N ILE A 243 2.23 -11.76 8.62
CA ILE A 243 2.06 -10.31 8.81
C ILE A 243 0.92 -10.10 9.82
N PRO A 244 1.09 -9.28 10.87
CA PRO A 244 0.00 -8.98 11.81
C PRO A 244 -1.19 -8.29 11.12
N SER A 245 -2.39 -8.49 11.67
CA SER A 245 -3.54 -7.67 11.29
C SER A 245 -3.29 -6.20 11.62
N LEU A 246 -3.89 -5.30 10.85
CA LEU A 246 -3.71 -3.86 11.03
C LEU A 246 -5.04 -3.20 11.39
N SER A 247 -5.07 -2.51 12.53
CA SER A 247 -6.26 -1.84 13.04
C SER A 247 -6.47 -0.51 12.33
N SER A 248 -7.57 -0.37 11.60
CA SER A 248 -8.03 0.91 11.04
C SER A 248 -8.93 1.68 12.01
N LYS A 249 -8.92 1.36 13.31
CA LYS A 249 -9.83 1.95 14.28
C LYS A 249 -9.78 3.48 14.27
N LYS A 250 -8.58 4.07 14.23
CA LYS A 250 -8.41 5.53 14.18
C LYS A 250 -9.07 6.17 12.96
N LEU A 251 -8.94 5.54 11.79
CA LEU A 251 -9.56 6.00 10.55
C LEU A 251 -11.10 5.92 10.64
N LEU A 252 -11.61 4.80 11.16
CA LEU A 252 -13.04 4.58 11.35
C LEU A 252 -13.66 5.53 12.38
N ASP A 253 -12.97 5.75 13.51
CA ASP A 253 -13.40 6.66 14.57
C ASP A 253 -13.44 8.13 14.08
N SER A 254 -12.69 8.46 13.01
CA SER A 254 -12.76 9.77 12.34
C SER A 254 -14.00 9.93 11.45
N GLY A 255 -14.78 8.85 11.23
CA GLY A 255 -15.99 8.84 10.42
C GLY A 255 -15.86 8.23 9.03
N PHE A 256 -14.67 7.73 8.65
CA PHE A 256 -14.48 7.00 7.41
C PHE A 256 -15.24 5.67 7.42
N LYS A 257 -15.70 5.22 6.25
CA LYS A 257 -16.38 3.92 6.09
C LYS A 257 -15.85 3.20 4.87
N PHE A 258 -15.32 1.99 5.07
CA PHE A 258 -15.01 1.08 3.97
C PHE A 258 -16.28 0.71 3.20
N ARG A 259 -16.17 0.55 1.88
CA ARG A 259 -17.28 0.16 1.00
C ARG A 259 -17.13 -1.25 0.43
N TYR A 260 -15.89 -1.73 0.29
CA TYR A 260 -15.60 -2.92 -0.52
C TYR A 260 -14.99 -4.02 0.36
N GLY A 261 -15.45 -5.25 0.23
CA GLY A 261 -14.89 -6.42 0.93
C GLY A 261 -13.98 -7.26 0.05
N LEU A 262 -13.54 -8.40 0.57
CA LEU A 262 -12.70 -9.37 -0.16
C LEU A 262 -13.31 -9.76 -1.52
N GLU A 263 -14.62 -10.00 -1.56
CA GLU A 263 -15.33 -10.34 -2.80
C GLU A 263 -15.12 -9.29 -3.89
N ASP A 264 -15.37 -8.02 -3.58
CA ASP A 264 -15.20 -6.91 -4.52
C ASP A 264 -13.73 -6.77 -4.97
N MET A 265 -12.78 -6.97 -4.05
CA MET A 265 -11.35 -6.88 -4.35
C MET A 265 -10.93 -7.93 -5.37
N PHE A 266 -11.26 -9.19 -5.14
CA PHE A 266 -10.88 -10.28 -6.03
C PHE A 266 -11.66 -10.26 -7.34
N ASP A 267 -12.98 -10.03 -7.32
CA ASP A 267 -13.79 -9.95 -8.55
C ASP A 267 -13.28 -8.83 -9.45
N GLY A 268 -13.07 -7.63 -8.87
CA GLY A 268 -12.61 -6.47 -9.61
C GLY A 268 -11.20 -6.66 -10.18
N ALA A 269 -10.28 -7.27 -9.41
CA ALA A 269 -8.93 -7.54 -9.89
C ALA A 269 -8.91 -8.60 -11.01
N ILE A 270 -9.60 -9.73 -10.83
CA ILE A 270 -9.63 -10.82 -11.81
C ILE A 270 -10.30 -10.36 -13.10
N GLN A 271 -11.45 -9.70 -13.02
CA GLN A 271 -12.14 -9.16 -14.19
C GLN A 271 -11.26 -8.16 -14.94
N CYS A 272 -10.61 -7.24 -14.23
CA CYS A 272 -9.68 -6.29 -14.82
C CYS A 272 -8.49 -6.98 -15.50
N CYS A 273 -7.96 -8.07 -14.93
CA CYS A 273 -6.88 -8.84 -15.54
C CYS A 273 -7.35 -9.54 -16.83
N LYS A 274 -8.53 -10.18 -16.81
CA LYS A 274 -9.14 -10.81 -18.01
C LYS A 274 -9.32 -9.79 -19.13
N GLU A 275 -9.86 -8.61 -18.84
CA GLU A 275 -10.07 -7.53 -19.83
C GLU A 275 -8.77 -7.00 -20.44
N LYS A 276 -7.67 -7.05 -19.69
CA LYS A 276 -6.34 -6.63 -20.13
C LYS A 276 -5.50 -7.77 -20.75
N GLY A 277 -6.03 -8.99 -20.82
CA GLY A 277 -5.30 -10.17 -21.31
C GLY A 277 -4.13 -10.58 -20.40
N LEU A 278 -4.24 -10.33 -19.10
CA LEU A 278 -3.27 -10.68 -18.07
C LEU A 278 -3.66 -11.95 -17.28
N LEU A 279 -4.88 -12.46 -17.52
CA LEU A 279 -5.44 -13.73 -17.05
C LEU A 279 -6.25 -14.40 -18.16
#